data_AF-A0A839AR66-F1
#
_entry.id   AF-A0A839AR66-F1
#
_cell.length_a   1.000
_cell.length_b   1.000
_cell.length_c   1.000
_cell.angle_alpha   90.00
_cell.angle_beta   90.00
_cell.angle_gamma   90.00
#
_symmetry.space_group_name_H-M   'P 1'
#
loop_
_entity.id
_entity.type
_entity.pdbx_description
1 polymer ?
#
loop_
_entity_poly.entity_id
_entity_poly.type
_entity_poly.pdbx_seq_one_letter_code
_entity_poly.pdbx_strand_id
1 'polypeptide(L)' 'MGINIGGVDIAQSALDSEYRILILEELVEKLINKMGGQNLLSSAELEKIRENSLKKLQAKYPNAGLEKK' A
#
# COMPACT_ATOMS: atom_id res chain seq x y z
N MET A 1 -5.58 -11.81 22.99
CA MET A 1 -6.99 -12.03 22.67
C MET A 1 -7.30 -11.22 21.42
N GLY A 2 -7.31 -11.88 20.25
CA GLY A 2 -7.56 -11.22 18.97
C GLY A 2 -9.04 -10.86 18.83
N ILE A 3 -9.32 -9.70 18.24
CA ILE A 3 -10.69 -9.27 17.96
C ILE A 3 -11.14 -10.05 16.71
N ASN A 4 -11.99 -11.04 16.92
CA ASN A 4 -12.48 -11.95 15.88
C ASN A 4 -13.89 -11.52 15.49
N ILE A 5 -14.07 -10.96 14.29
CA ILE A 5 -15.38 -10.54 13.76
C ILE A 5 -15.69 -11.40 12.54
N GLY A 6 -16.74 -12.21 12.60
CA GLY A 6 -17.19 -13.03 11.47
C GLY A 6 -16.23 -14.14 11.03
N GLY A 7 -15.33 -14.60 11.91
CA GLY A 7 -14.34 -15.64 11.60
C GLY A 7 -13.03 -15.12 10.98
N VAL A 8 -12.90 -13.80 10.84
CA VAL A 8 -11.66 -13.15 10.41
C VAL A 8 -10.95 -12.58 11.63
N ASP A 9 -9.72 -13.04 11.86
CA ASP A 9 -8.83 -12.42 12.82
C ASP A 9 -8.29 -11.12 12.18
N ILE A 10 -8.82 -10.00 12.65
CA ILE A 10 -8.48 -8.66 12.15
C ILE A 10 -7.00 -8.36 12.42
N ALA A 11 -6.48 -8.80 13.57
CA ALA A 11 -5.08 -8.59 13.92
C ALA A 11 -4.18 -9.38 12.96
N GLN A 12 -4.53 -10.64 12.66
CA GLN A 12 -3.79 -11.43 11.68
C GLN A 12 -3.85 -10.81 10.28
N SER A 13 -5.03 -10.34 9.84
CA SER A 13 -5.19 -9.71 8.53
C SER A 13 -4.37 -8.41 8.39
N ALA A 14 -4.26 -7.64 9.48
CA ALA A 14 -3.40 -6.47 9.54
C ALA A 14 -1.92 -6.85 9.44
N LEU A 15 -1.46 -7.84 10.22
CA LEU A 15 -0.09 -8.36 10.17
C LEU A 15 0.28 -8.92 8.78
N ASP A 16 -0.63 -9.65 8.14
CA ASP A 16 -0.43 -10.17 6.79
C ASP A 16 -0.32 -9.04 5.77
N SER A 17 -1.07 -7.95 5.97
CA SER A 17 -1.00 -6.76 5.12
C SER A 17 0.33 -6.03 5.30
N GLU A 18 0.79 -5.85 6.55
CA GLU A 18 2.10 -5.29 6.89
C GLU A 18 3.24 -6.10 6.26
N TYR A 19 3.19 -7.44 6.39
CA TYR A 19 4.19 -8.32 5.79
C TYR A 19 4.26 -8.17 4.27
N ARG A 20 3.11 -8.06 3.60
CA ARG A 20 3.04 -7.84 2.15
C ARG A 20 3.58 -6.46 1.75
N ILE A 21 3.35 -5.43 2.55
CA ILE A 21 3.90 -4.09 2.34
C ILE A 21 5.43 -4.15 2.46
N LEU A 22 5.96 -4.79 3.50
CA LEU A 22 7.39 -4.92 3.73
C LEU A 22 8.11 -5.59 2.55
N ILE A 23 7.56 -6.68 2.00
CA ILE A 23 8.11 -7.34 0.81
C ILE A 23 8.19 -6.37 -0.38
N LEU A 24 7.16 -5.54 -0.58
CA LEU A 24 7.13 -4.57 -1.68
C LEU A 24 8.17 -3.47 -1.47
N GLU A 25 8.36 -3.01 -0.23
CA GLU A 25 9.40 -2.04 0.12
C GLU A 25 10.80 -2.59 -0.18
N GLU A 26 11.11 -3.80 0.28
CA GLU A 26 12.40 -4.46 0.01
C GLU A 26 12.64 -4.66 -1.50
N LEU A 27 11.59 -5.02 -2.24
CA LEU A 27 11.68 -5.19 -3.69
C LEU A 27 11.99 -3.86 -4.39
N VAL A 28 11.28 -2.80 -4.02
CA VAL A 28 11.50 -1.46 -4.58
C VAL A 28 12.91 -0.97 -4.27
N GLU A 29 13.39 -1.17 -3.03
CA GLU A 29 14.76 -0.81 -2.63
C GLU A 29 15.80 -1.55 -3.48
N LYS A 30 15.64 -2.87 -3.69
CA LYS A 30 16.54 -3.65 -4.56
C LYS A 30 16.52 -3.15 -6.01
N LEU A 31 15.36 -2.77 -6.54
CA LEU A 31 15.23 -2.25 -7.90
C LEU A 31 15.91 -0.89 -8.05
N ILE A 32 15.71 0.02 -7.09
CA ILE A 32 16.35 1.33 -7.04
C ILE A 32 17.88 1.18 -7.01
N ASN A 33 18.38 0.32 -6.11
CA ASN A 33 19.81 0.07 -5.95
C ASN A 33 20.41 -0.53 -7.23
N LYS A 34 19.69 -1.42 -7.92
CA LYS A 34 20.11 -1.98 -9.21
C LYS A 34 20.17 -0.95 -10.34
N MET A 35 19.31 0.07 -10.31
CA MET A 35 19.26 1.13 -11.32
C MET A 35 20.27 2.27 -11.09
N GLY A 36 21.08 2.21 -10.03
CA GLY A 36 22.11 3.22 -9.74
C GLY A 36 21.57 4.51 -9.12
N GLY A 37 20.35 4.50 -8.58
CA GLY A 37 19.80 5.59 -7.76
C GLY A 37 19.55 6.93 -8.45
N GLN A 38 19.73 7.04 -9.77
CA GLN A 38 19.48 8.28 -10.52
C GLN A 38 18.00 8.37 -10.94
N ASN A 39 17.42 9.56 -10.83
CA ASN A 39 16.00 9.87 -11.10
C ASN A 39 15.00 9.14 -10.19
N LEU A 40 15.22 9.22 -8.88
CA LEU A 40 14.22 8.84 -7.88
C LEU A 40 12.98 9.73 -8.03
N LEU A 41 11.80 9.12 -7.91
CA LEU A 41 10.49 9.75 -8.09
C LEU A 41 10.42 11.13 -7.42
N SER A 42 10.01 12.14 -8.17
CA SER A 42 9.72 13.46 -7.62
C SER A 42 8.50 13.41 -6.69
N SER A 43 8.40 14.40 -5.78
CA SER A 43 7.22 14.54 -4.90
C SER A 43 5.91 14.64 -5.70
N ALA A 44 5.94 15.26 -6.89
CA ALA A 44 4.78 15.37 -7.77
C ALA A 44 4.38 14.01 -8.38
N GLU A 45 5.35 13.17 -8.74
CA GLU A 45 5.08 11.82 -9.23
C GLU A 45 4.55 10.92 -8.13
N LEU A 46 5.11 11.02 -6.91
CA LEU A 46 4.62 10.30 -5.75
C LEU A 46 3.15 10.66 -5.45
N GLU A 47 2.81 11.94 -5.55
CA GLU A 47 1.44 12.39 -5.32
C GLU A 47 0.48 11.86 -6.39
N LYS A 48 0.88 11.84 -7.66
CA LYS A 48 0.10 11.20 -8.72
C LYS A 48 -0.10 9.71 -8.47
N ILE A 49 0.91 9.00 -7.96
CA ILE A 49 0.79 7.59 -7.61
C ILE A 49 -0.26 7.41 -6.50
N ARG A 50 -0.23 8.24 -5.44
CA ARG A 50 -1.23 8.19 -4.36
C ARG A 50 -2.65 8.41 -4.86
N GLU A 51 -2.86 9.43 -5.69
CA GLU A 51 -4.17 9.73 -6.26
C GLU A 51 -4.69 8.60 -7.16
N ASN A 52 -3.82 8.04 -8.00
CA ASN A 52 -4.19 6.92 -8.87
C ASN A 52 -4.50 5.66 -8.07
N SER A 53 -3.74 5.37 -7.02
CA SER A 53 -4.00 4.24 -6.12
C SER A 53 -5.31 4.41 -5.38
N LEU A 54 -5.60 5.62 -4.87
CA LEU A 54 -6.88 5.92 -4.22
C LEU A 54 -8.06 5.74 -5.17
N LYS A 55 -7.98 6.30 -6.39
CA LYS A 55 -9.04 6.12 -7.41
C LYS A 55 -9.29 4.65 -7.73
N LYS A 56 -8.24 3.85 -7.86
CA LYS A 56 -8.37 2.39 -8.10
C LYS A 56 -9.06 1.68 -6.92
N LEU A 57 -8.71 2.06 -5.69
CA LEU A 57 -9.34 1.49 -4.49
C LEU A 57 -10.80 1.92 -4.35
N GLN A 58 -11.12 3.18 -4.59
CA GLN A 58 -12.50 3.69 -4.60
C GLN A 58 -13.34 2.97 -5.66
N ALA A 59 -12.81 2.77 -6.87
CA ALA A 59 -13.50 2.02 -7.93
C ALA A 59 -13.73 0.55 -7.55
N LYS A 60 -12.77 -0.08 -6.87
CA LYS A 60 -12.86 -1.48 -6.44
C LYS A 60 -13.81 -1.65 -5.24
N TYR A 61 -13.87 -0.67 -4.36
CA TYR A 61 -14.65 -0.70 -3.11
C TYR A 61 -15.47 0.59 -2.95
N PRO A 62 -16.52 0.79 -3.77
CA PRO A 62 -17.26 2.05 -3.84
C PRO A 62 -17.95 2.45 -2.52
N ASN A 63 -18.28 1.46 -1.68
CA ASN A 63 -19.01 1.68 -0.42
C ASN A 63 -18.09 1.77 0.82
N ALA A 64 -16.76 1.76 0.63
CA ALA A 64 -15.80 1.72 1.74
C ALA A 64 -15.47 3.10 2.33
N GLY A 65 -16.03 4.19 1.81
CA GLY A 65 -15.83 5.55 2.33
C GLY A 65 -14.37 6.03 2.28
N LEU A 66 -13.59 5.57 1.30
CA LEU A 66 -12.18 5.90 1.17
C LEU A 66 -12.03 7.34 0.65
N GLU A 67 -11.43 8.22 1.45
CA GLU A 67 -11.12 9.59 1.09
C GLU A 67 -9.63 9.89 1.33
N LYS A 68 -9.10 10.90 0.61
CA LYS A 68 -7.73 11.39 0.82
C LYS A 68 -7.70 12.12 2.17
N LYS A 69 -6.78 11.74 3.05
CA LYS A 69 -6.53 12.45 4.32
C LYS A 69 -5.73 13.72 4.08
#